data_AF-A0A8J4AUW8-F1
#
_entry.id   AF-A0A8J4AUW8-F1
#
_cell.length_a   1.000
_cell.length_b   1.000
_cell.length_c   1.000
_cell.angle_alpha   90.00
_cell.angle_beta   90.00
_cell.angle_gamma   90.00
#
_symmetry.space_group_name_H-M   'P 1'
#
loop_
_entity.id
_entity.type
_entity.pdbx_description
1 polymer ?
#
loop_
_entity_poly.entity_id
_entity_poly.type
_entity_poly.pdbx_seq_one_letter_code
_entity_poly.pdbx_strand_id
1 'polypeptide(L)'
;MMAGKSYLPVLLVAALALGWAFNASAVYDDDDFVESRDQTGSIPEFPFRSCNKTNGAYRLAPVWRPLGGGKYCFNIEVRQDAQSCSGACCTAGLHKIEFNVSSSCLVAGSSVTATLNGIPTRVGAAYDIPPAGLPGSAILRITQLGLDPVTAQGAELCITLKPNRARQGCTTLEQMCVSTGFPAGTCTAATFDVSCNCCPVSQVVQAQPPPPPPPPSPPPPPSPPPPPSPPLPPPTVAFRPCNVCITSMLMPPPYDIWPYRFDNITCAAIQKSIADIMNAALRTSNITVYAPFSPASCTGTQAVTCGFFNSGDLVKLISLWQLVKETEILFDTFLKVAFGGNVCDPRVANYGLAITTDANVCLDVYNSATCLPPRTPFPNCTCNTTQGVLPFTVAPTYYAQASVAYGPSVNEYCFSVKTLLPDQVVPSTCYQANDTLAKIEWLANDTMRSVVKGFIVTPAGGPSKKISPSWGGMGTNTLKVNLNWTNAQASSGVVCVALQKPYTMSGLCVGLPGQCYASAFNRDKQDYCCPIFRALQQ
;
A
#
# COMPACT_ATOMS: atom_id res chain seq x y z
N MET A 1 -45.09 71.26 -14.21
CA MET A 1 -46.47 70.93 -14.61
C MET A 1 -46.45 69.48 -15.10
N MET A 2 -46.58 68.49 -14.22
CA MET A 2 -47.83 67.86 -13.76
C MET A 2 -48.77 67.38 -14.87
N ALA A 3 -48.96 66.04 -14.87
CA ALA A 3 -50.13 65.23 -15.25
C ALA A 3 -50.57 65.20 -16.74
N GLY A 4 -50.99 64.07 -17.32
CA GLY A 4 -51.17 62.71 -16.81
C GLY A 4 -51.89 61.79 -17.81
N LYS A 5 -51.82 60.48 -17.54
CA LYS A 5 -52.75 59.34 -17.81
C LYS A 5 -53.24 59.10 -19.26
N SER A 6 -52.85 58.00 -19.92
CA SER A 6 -53.25 56.57 -19.75
C SER A 6 -54.52 56.19 -20.53
N TYR A 7 -54.40 55.25 -21.49
CA TYR A 7 -55.39 54.20 -21.76
C TYR A 7 -54.71 52.93 -22.34
N LEU A 8 -54.86 51.81 -21.62
CA LEU A 8 -54.86 50.40 -22.08
C LEU A 8 -56.36 50.03 -22.34
N PRO A 9 -56.76 48.93 -23.03
CA PRO A 9 -56.34 47.54 -22.74
C PRO A 9 -56.37 46.53 -23.93
N VAL A 10 -56.12 45.24 -23.61
CA VAL A 10 -56.51 43.92 -24.24
C VAL A 10 -55.26 42.99 -24.19
N LEU A 11 -54.98 42.19 -23.13
CA LEU A 11 -55.51 40.84 -22.74
C LEU A 11 -55.62 39.85 -23.92
N LEU A 12 -55.22 38.57 -23.90
CA LEU A 12 -54.60 37.59 -22.98
C LEU A 12 -54.39 36.31 -23.86
N VAL A 13 -53.40 35.42 -23.68
CA VAL A 13 -53.56 34.06 -23.09
C VAL A 13 -52.27 33.23 -23.31
N ALA A 14 -51.71 32.74 -22.19
CA ALA A 14 -51.06 31.44 -21.86
C ALA A 14 -49.81 30.93 -22.64
N ALA A 15 -48.84 30.19 -22.08
CA ALA A 15 -48.67 29.55 -20.77
C ALA A 15 -47.17 29.28 -20.48
N LEU A 16 -46.80 29.43 -19.20
CA LEU A 16 -45.90 28.61 -18.36
C LEU A 16 -44.76 27.76 -18.98
N ALA A 17 -43.52 28.12 -18.61
CA ALA A 17 -42.56 27.19 -17.99
C ALA A 17 -41.54 27.97 -17.14
N LEU A 18 -41.55 27.68 -15.83
CA LEU A 18 -40.67 28.20 -14.78
C LEU A 18 -39.36 27.40 -14.70
N GLY A 19 -38.24 28.09 -14.46
CA GLY A 19 -37.03 27.63 -13.75
C GLY A 19 -36.28 26.44 -14.37
N TRP A 20 -34.96 26.37 -14.46
CA TRP A 20 -33.89 26.83 -13.59
C TRP A 20 -32.65 26.92 -14.49
N ALA A 21 -31.96 28.06 -14.52
CA ALA A 21 -30.63 28.15 -15.11
C ALA A 21 -29.82 29.20 -14.34
N PHE A 22 -29.36 28.81 -13.16
CA PHE A 22 -28.28 29.51 -12.48
C PHE A 22 -27.11 28.55 -12.30
N ASN A 23 -25.98 28.96 -12.88
CA ASN A 23 -24.60 28.65 -12.50
C ASN A 23 -24.20 27.17 -12.39
N ALA A 24 -23.87 26.58 -13.55
CA ALA A 24 -22.75 25.65 -13.62
C ALA A 24 -21.52 26.44 -14.09
N SER A 25 -20.87 27.15 -13.16
CA SER A 25 -19.49 27.58 -13.36
C SER A 25 -18.65 26.31 -13.47
N ALA A 26 -18.15 26.02 -14.67
CA ALA A 26 -17.12 25.03 -14.89
C ALA A 26 -15.92 25.40 -14.02
N VAL A 27 -15.69 24.64 -12.96
CA VAL A 27 -14.43 24.69 -12.21
C VAL A 27 -13.38 24.09 -13.14
N TYR A 28 -12.71 24.96 -13.88
CA TYR A 28 -11.42 24.66 -14.48
C TYR A 28 -10.43 24.51 -13.32
N ASP A 29 -10.03 23.28 -13.02
CA ASP A 29 -8.85 22.95 -12.20
C ASP A 29 -7.60 23.27 -13.06
N ASP A 30 -7.31 24.56 -13.21
CA ASP A 30 -6.13 25.08 -13.93
C ASP A 30 -4.96 25.42 -12.96
N ASP A 31 -4.99 24.90 -11.73
CA ASP A 31 -3.99 25.16 -10.67
C ASP A 31 -2.98 24.01 -10.48
N ASP A 32 -2.76 23.20 -11.51
CA ASP A 32 -2.07 21.91 -11.36
C ASP A 32 -0.70 21.80 -12.08
N PHE A 33 0.02 22.92 -12.19
CA PHE A 33 1.45 22.94 -12.46
C PHE A 33 2.23 23.45 -11.25
N VAL A 34 2.09 22.77 -10.11
CA VAL A 34 2.96 22.94 -8.95
C VAL A 34 4.15 21.99 -9.06
N GLU A 35 5.33 22.60 -9.15
CA GLU A 35 6.63 21.95 -8.98
C GLU A 35 6.66 21.29 -7.58
N SER A 36 6.82 19.95 -7.57
CA SER A 36 6.70 19.02 -6.42
C SER A 36 5.31 18.88 -5.80
N ARG A 37 4.48 17.98 -6.37
CA ARG A 37 3.33 17.41 -5.65
C ARG A 37 3.82 16.46 -4.56
N ASP A 38 3.91 16.96 -3.34
CA ASP A 38 4.21 16.13 -2.17
C ASP A 38 3.16 15.03 -2.00
N GLN A 39 3.62 13.78 -2.02
CA GLN A 39 2.79 12.62 -1.72
C GLN A 39 2.57 12.51 -0.21
N THR A 40 1.32 12.68 0.21
CA THR A 40 0.91 12.70 1.62
C THR A 40 0.84 11.30 2.24
N GLY A 41 0.61 10.26 1.44
CA GLY A 41 0.36 8.90 1.94
C GLY A 41 -0.96 8.74 2.68
N SER A 42 -1.87 9.72 2.60
CA SER A 42 -3.16 9.70 3.28
C SER A 42 -4.10 8.57 2.81
N ILE A 43 -3.90 8.09 1.59
CA ILE A 43 -4.63 6.96 1.01
C ILE A 43 -3.58 6.00 0.42
N PRO A 44 -3.13 5.00 1.20
CA PRO A 44 -1.95 4.21 0.86
C PRO A 44 -2.19 3.20 -0.27
N GLU A 45 -3.44 2.84 -0.51
CA GLU A 45 -3.82 1.86 -1.51
C GLU A 45 -4.32 2.53 -2.78
N PHE A 46 -3.94 1.96 -3.92
CA PHE A 46 -4.54 2.27 -5.21
C PHE A 46 -6.08 2.10 -5.11
N PRO A 47 -6.91 3.02 -5.64
CA PRO A 47 -6.59 4.14 -6.55
C PRO A 47 -6.11 5.45 -5.92
N PHE A 48 -5.57 5.42 -4.69
CA PHE A 48 -5.05 6.59 -3.99
C PHE A 48 -6.08 7.73 -3.86
N ARG A 49 -7.36 7.35 -3.80
CA ARG A 49 -8.51 8.24 -3.65
C ARG A 49 -9.59 7.55 -2.83
N SER A 50 -10.34 8.34 -2.06
CA SER A 50 -11.51 7.86 -1.33
C SER A 50 -12.70 7.80 -2.28
N CYS A 51 -13.14 6.59 -2.61
CA CYS A 51 -14.19 6.31 -3.57
C CYS A 51 -14.66 4.86 -3.45
N ASN A 52 -15.80 4.52 -4.04
CA ASN A 52 -16.34 3.16 -4.02
C ASN A 52 -15.52 2.24 -4.95
N LYS A 53 -14.67 1.40 -4.36
CA LYS A 53 -13.72 0.53 -5.07
C LYS A 53 -14.31 -0.78 -5.61
N THR A 54 -15.52 -1.16 -5.18
CA THR A 54 -16.10 -2.48 -5.46
C THR A 54 -17.33 -2.41 -6.37
N ASN A 55 -18.09 -1.32 -6.30
CA ASN A 55 -19.33 -1.16 -7.03
C ASN A 55 -19.19 -0.12 -8.15
N GLY A 56 -19.45 -0.52 -9.39
CA GLY A 56 -19.52 0.38 -10.54
C GLY A 56 -19.71 -0.34 -11.87
N ALA A 57 -20.21 0.40 -12.85
CA ALA A 57 -20.65 -0.17 -14.13
C ALA A 57 -19.53 -0.73 -14.99
N TYR A 58 -18.28 -0.32 -14.77
CA TYR A 58 -17.17 -0.57 -15.70
C TYR A 58 -16.04 -1.36 -15.05
N ARG A 59 -15.39 -2.19 -15.85
CA ARG A 59 -14.09 -2.80 -15.54
C ARG A 59 -13.28 -3.00 -16.83
N LEU A 60 -11.99 -3.24 -16.69
CA LEU A 60 -11.24 -3.86 -17.79
C LEU A 60 -11.54 -5.37 -17.82
N ALA A 61 -11.62 -5.93 -19.03
CA ALA A 61 -11.61 -7.36 -19.25
C ALA A 61 -10.36 -7.97 -18.59
N PRO A 62 -10.42 -9.22 -18.10
CA PRO A 62 -9.34 -9.81 -17.29
C PRO A 62 -8.05 -10.07 -18.07
N VAL A 63 -8.06 -9.90 -19.40
CA VAL A 63 -6.90 -10.15 -20.26
C VAL A 63 -6.55 -8.94 -21.13
N TRP A 64 -5.26 -8.66 -21.25
CA TRP A 64 -4.70 -7.70 -22.20
C TRP A 64 -3.97 -8.41 -23.34
N ARG A 65 -3.85 -7.74 -24.48
CA ARG A 65 -3.20 -8.28 -25.69
C ARG A 65 -2.03 -7.40 -26.14
N PRO A 66 -0.82 -7.96 -26.35
CA PRO A 66 0.27 -7.23 -26.97
C PRO A 66 0.06 -7.14 -28.49
N LEU A 67 0.27 -5.95 -29.07
CA LEU A 67 0.22 -5.74 -30.53
C LEU A 67 1.61 -5.48 -31.15
N GLY A 68 2.68 -5.62 -30.35
CA GLY A 68 4.04 -5.27 -30.77
C GLY A 68 4.34 -3.77 -30.69
N GLY A 69 5.62 -3.41 -30.83
CA GLY A 69 6.06 -1.99 -30.80
C GLY A 69 5.76 -1.25 -29.48
N GLY A 70 5.68 -1.97 -28.35
CA GLY A 70 5.32 -1.41 -27.05
C GLY A 70 3.83 -1.05 -26.90
N LYS A 71 2.96 -1.54 -27.80
CA LYS A 71 1.51 -1.33 -27.78
C LYS A 71 0.77 -2.48 -27.09
N TYR A 72 -0.11 -2.13 -26.17
CA TYR A 72 -0.91 -3.06 -25.36
C TYR A 72 -2.37 -2.62 -25.35
N CYS A 73 -3.31 -3.54 -25.57
CA CYS A 73 -4.74 -3.23 -25.64
C CYS A 73 -5.55 -3.98 -24.60
N PHE A 74 -6.54 -3.29 -24.06
CA PHE A 74 -7.46 -3.69 -23.01
C PHE A 74 -8.88 -3.49 -23.52
N ASN A 75 -9.77 -4.45 -23.26
CA ASN A 75 -11.18 -4.27 -23.55
C ASN A 75 -11.90 -3.75 -22.30
N ILE A 76 -12.86 -2.85 -22.49
CA ILE A 76 -13.73 -2.36 -21.43
C ILE A 76 -14.99 -3.24 -21.42
N GLU A 77 -15.37 -3.70 -20.23
CA GLU A 77 -16.59 -4.47 -20.00
C GLU A 77 -17.53 -3.69 -19.07
N VAL A 78 -18.83 -3.81 -19.35
CA VAL A 78 -19.90 -3.18 -18.60
C VAL A 78 -20.67 -4.25 -17.82
N ARG A 79 -20.81 -4.05 -16.50
CA ARG A 79 -21.62 -4.87 -15.61
C ARG A 79 -23.01 -4.24 -15.48
N GLN A 80 -23.97 -4.73 -16.27
CA GLN A 80 -25.36 -4.23 -16.24
C GLN A 80 -26.35 -5.15 -15.54
N ASP A 81 -25.95 -6.35 -15.10
CA ASP A 81 -26.88 -7.19 -14.36
C ASP A 81 -27.13 -6.57 -12.96
N ALA A 82 -28.41 -6.51 -12.55
CA ALA A 82 -28.83 -5.88 -11.30
C ALA A 82 -28.30 -6.60 -10.05
N GLN A 83 -27.73 -7.79 -10.23
CA GLN A 83 -27.15 -8.63 -9.17
C GLN A 83 -25.65 -8.34 -8.95
N SER A 84 -24.94 -7.80 -9.95
CA SER A 84 -23.50 -7.49 -9.94
C SER A 84 -23.21 -6.00 -9.81
N CYS A 85 -24.19 -5.12 -10.07
CA CYS A 85 -24.06 -3.68 -9.90
C CYS A 85 -25.41 -3.04 -9.54
N SER A 86 -25.47 -2.28 -8.43
CA SER A 86 -26.64 -1.45 -8.08
C SER A 86 -26.26 -0.04 -7.60
N GLY A 87 -27.15 0.94 -7.77
CA GLY A 87 -26.98 2.31 -7.27
C GLY A 87 -26.25 3.28 -8.22
N ALA A 88 -25.85 4.44 -7.69
CA ALA A 88 -25.36 5.58 -8.49
C ALA A 88 -24.14 5.23 -9.34
N CYS A 89 -23.21 4.41 -8.83
CA CYS A 89 -22.01 4.01 -9.57
C CYS A 89 -22.26 3.10 -10.78
N CYS A 90 -23.46 2.54 -10.91
CA CYS A 90 -23.83 1.64 -12.00
C CYS A 90 -24.50 2.34 -13.17
N THR A 91 -24.87 3.60 -12.99
CA THR A 91 -25.47 4.46 -14.03
C THR A 91 -24.58 5.64 -14.40
N ALA A 92 -23.52 5.88 -13.61
CA ALA A 92 -22.51 6.89 -13.90
C ALA A 92 -21.75 6.56 -15.20
N GLY A 93 -21.33 7.59 -15.94
CA GLY A 93 -20.48 7.45 -17.13
C GLY A 93 -19.02 7.20 -16.77
N LEU A 94 -18.26 6.57 -17.67
CA LEU A 94 -16.82 6.36 -17.55
C LEU A 94 -16.05 7.59 -18.04
N HIS A 95 -15.45 8.31 -17.09
CA HIS A 95 -14.72 9.54 -17.36
C HIS A 95 -13.20 9.33 -17.46
N LYS A 96 -12.65 8.46 -16.62
CA LYS A 96 -11.20 8.30 -16.48
C LYS A 96 -10.82 6.85 -16.16
N ILE A 97 -9.67 6.40 -16.63
CA ILE A 97 -9.02 5.17 -16.20
C ILE A 97 -7.65 5.51 -15.64
N GLU A 98 -7.30 4.94 -14.50
CA GLU A 98 -5.94 4.98 -13.96
C GLU A 98 -5.38 3.56 -13.83
N PHE A 99 -4.09 3.40 -14.09
CA PHE A 99 -3.36 2.17 -13.79
C PHE A 99 -2.41 2.43 -12.62
N ASN A 100 -2.26 1.44 -11.75
CA ASN A 100 -1.20 1.42 -10.75
C ASN A 100 0.12 1.06 -11.42
N VAL A 101 1.06 1.99 -11.45
CA VAL A 101 2.31 1.82 -12.20
C VAL A 101 3.54 2.05 -11.35
N SER A 102 4.68 1.58 -11.84
CA SER A 102 5.97 1.76 -11.19
C SER A 102 6.43 3.21 -11.29
N SER A 103 6.97 3.76 -10.20
CA SER A 103 7.63 5.07 -10.25
C SER A 103 8.87 5.08 -11.14
N SER A 104 9.43 3.92 -11.49
CA SER A 104 10.49 3.84 -12.53
C SER A 104 10.00 4.25 -13.93
N CYS A 105 8.69 4.37 -14.16
CA CYS A 105 8.15 4.90 -15.41
C CYS A 105 8.19 6.44 -15.48
N LEU A 106 8.26 7.12 -14.32
CA LEU A 106 8.32 8.58 -14.18
C LEU A 106 9.73 9.10 -14.49
N VAL A 107 10.14 9.00 -15.75
CA VAL A 107 11.44 9.48 -16.22
C VAL A 107 11.25 10.62 -17.20
N ALA A 108 12.03 11.69 -17.05
CA ALA A 108 11.99 12.82 -17.95
C ALA A 108 12.14 12.38 -19.43
N GLY A 109 11.19 12.81 -20.26
CA GLY A 109 11.16 12.51 -21.69
C GLY A 109 10.66 11.11 -22.07
N SER A 110 10.30 10.24 -21.11
CA SER A 110 9.50 9.06 -21.43
C SER A 110 8.06 9.52 -21.73
N SER A 111 7.33 8.76 -22.53
CA SER A 111 5.94 9.10 -22.86
C SER A 111 5.07 7.87 -23.03
N VAL A 112 3.78 8.09 -22.93
CA VAL A 112 2.75 7.09 -23.15
C VAL A 112 1.65 7.74 -23.97
N THR A 113 1.17 7.04 -24.99
CA THR A 113 0.04 7.50 -25.80
C THR A 113 -1.10 6.52 -25.67
N ALA A 114 -2.34 6.99 -25.64
CA ALA A 114 -3.52 6.14 -25.61
C ALA A 114 -4.41 6.38 -26.83
N THR A 115 -5.09 5.31 -27.26
CA THR A 115 -6.16 5.34 -28.25
C THR A 115 -7.37 4.60 -27.71
N LEU A 116 -8.57 5.09 -28.00
CA LEU A 116 -9.83 4.43 -27.73
C LEU A 116 -10.48 4.06 -29.07
N ASN A 117 -10.73 2.77 -29.29
CA ASN A 117 -11.21 2.22 -30.56
C ASN A 117 -10.34 2.67 -31.76
N GLY A 118 -9.02 2.70 -31.57
CA GLY A 118 -8.05 3.13 -32.59
C GLY A 118 -7.91 4.64 -32.77
N ILE A 119 -8.76 5.46 -32.15
CA ILE A 119 -8.72 6.92 -32.21
C ILE A 119 -7.90 7.46 -31.02
N PRO A 120 -6.92 8.36 -31.22
CA PRO A 120 -6.21 9.00 -30.10
C PRO A 120 -7.15 9.61 -29.08
N THR A 121 -6.87 9.40 -27.78
CA THR A 121 -7.68 9.99 -26.72
C THR A 121 -7.61 11.51 -26.77
N ARG A 122 -8.72 12.20 -26.44
CA ARG A 122 -8.83 13.67 -26.49
C ARG A 122 -7.77 14.36 -25.63
N VAL A 123 -7.49 13.78 -24.46
CA VAL A 123 -6.38 14.15 -23.59
C VAL A 123 -5.34 13.03 -23.66
N GLY A 124 -4.07 13.41 -23.80
CA GLY A 124 -2.97 12.45 -23.83
C GLY A 124 -2.88 11.66 -22.52
N ALA A 125 -2.55 10.38 -22.63
CA ALA A 125 -2.20 9.57 -21.47
C ALA A 125 -0.93 10.13 -20.82
N ALA A 126 -0.87 10.14 -19.50
CA ALA A 126 0.27 10.69 -18.77
C ALA A 126 0.57 9.87 -17.52
N TYR A 127 1.85 9.74 -17.21
CA TYR A 127 2.26 9.32 -15.88
C TYR A 127 2.13 10.51 -14.93
N ASP A 128 1.67 10.25 -13.71
CA ASP A 128 1.47 11.27 -12.69
C ASP A 128 1.82 10.72 -11.30
N ILE A 129 2.07 11.65 -10.38
CA ILE A 129 2.34 11.40 -8.98
C ILE A 129 1.02 11.63 -8.22
N PRO A 130 0.36 10.57 -7.69
CA PRO A 130 -0.89 10.73 -6.96
C PRO A 130 -0.64 11.44 -5.60
N PRO A 131 -1.22 12.62 -5.33
CA PRO A 131 -0.94 13.40 -4.11
C PRO A 131 -1.32 12.70 -2.81
N ALA A 132 -2.39 11.90 -2.84
CA ALA A 132 -2.83 11.12 -1.68
C ALA A 132 -2.12 9.76 -1.56
N GLY A 133 -1.42 9.31 -2.61
CA GLY A 133 -0.69 8.05 -2.62
C GLY A 133 0.57 8.09 -1.77
N LEU A 134 1.20 6.92 -1.59
CA LEU A 134 2.47 6.82 -0.87
C LEU A 134 3.61 7.46 -1.66
N PRO A 135 4.63 8.01 -0.99
CA PRO A 135 5.87 8.41 -1.65
C PRO A 135 6.43 7.28 -2.52
N GLY A 136 6.67 7.57 -3.79
CA GLY A 136 7.11 6.58 -4.79
C GLY A 136 5.97 5.83 -5.47
N SER A 137 4.71 6.12 -5.15
CA SER A 137 3.55 5.66 -5.95
C SER A 137 3.50 6.45 -7.25
N ALA A 138 3.10 5.79 -8.32
CA ALA A 138 2.87 6.41 -9.60
C ALA A 138 1.58 5.88 -10.22
N ILE A 139 0.92 6.72 -11.01
CA ILE A 139 -0.25 6.31 -11.80
C ILE A 139 0.00 6.60 -13.27
N LEU A 140 -0.62 5.81 -14.14
CA LEU A 140 -0.87 6.21 -15.52
C LEU A 140 -2.33 6.64 -15.62
N ARG A 141 -2.59 7.91 -15.91
CA ARG A 141 -3.94 8.47 -16.07
C ARG A 141 -4.33 8.61 -17.53
N ILE A 142 -5.58 8.27 -17.84
CA ILE A 142 -6.22 8.46 -19.14
C ILE A 142 -7.59 9.07 -18.86
N THR A 143 -7.77 10.35 -19.19
CA THR A 143 -8.93 11.14 -18.76
C THR A 143 -9.82 11.53 -19.94
N GLN A 144 -10.99 12.11 -19.64
CA GLN A 144 -11.97 12.57 -20.63
C GLN A 144 -12.38 11.50 -21.66
N LEU A 145 -12.56 10.26 -21.20
CA LEU A 145 -13.02 9.16 -22.05
C LEU A 145 -14.46 9.37 -22.52
N GLY A 146 -15.32 9.91 -21.65
CA GLY A 146 -16.69 10.31 -21.99
C GLY A 146 -17.57 9.16 -22.47
N LEU A 147 -17.30 7.94 -21.98
CA LEU A 147 -18.07 6.76 -22.36
C LEU A 147 -19.26 6.58 -21.43
N ASP A 148 -20.35 6.08 -21.99
CA ASP A 148 -21.54 5.63 -21.27
C ASP A 148 -21.63 4.10 -21.30
N PRO A 149 -22.59 3.47 -20.59
CA PRO A 149 -22.71 2.01 -20.58
C PRO A 149 -22.92 1.37 -21.96
N VAL A 150 -23.41 2.11 -22.96
CA VAL A 150 -23.65 1.60 -24.32
C VAL A 150 -22.36 1.63 -25.14
N THR A 151 -21.65 2.76 -25.08
CA THR A 151 -20.43 3.03 -25.85
C THR A 151 -19.18 2.42 -25.22
N ALA A 152 -19.20 2.12 -23.91
CA ALA A 152 -18.09 1.49 -23.22
C ALA A 152 -18.00 -0.02 -23.47
N GLN A 153 -19.12 -0.72 -23.70
CA GLN A 153 -19.13 -2.17 -23.82
C GLN A 153 -18.31 -2.62 -25.04
N GLY A 154 -17.23 -3.35 -24.78
CA GLY A 154 -16.32 -3.85 -25.82
C GLY A 154 -15.41 -2.78 -26.42
N ALA A 155 -15.41 -1.55 -25.90
CA ALA A 155 -14.48 -0.53 -26.35
C ALA A 155 -13.03 -0.96 -26.07
N GLU A 156 -12.15 -0.78 -27.04
CA GLU A 156 -10.74 -1.17 -26.96
C GLU A 156 -9.90 0.05 -26.60
N LEU A 157 -9.33 0.04 -25.40
CA LEU A 157 -8.33 0.99 -24.95
C LEU A 157 -6.94 0.42 -25.25
N CYS A 158 -6.15 1.09 -26.07
CA CYS A 158 -4.75 0.74 -26.28
C CYS A 158 -3.83 1.82 -25.72
N ILE A 159 -2.75 1.40 -25.06
CA ILE A 159 -1.64 2.27 -24.67
C ILE A 159 -0.38 1.88 -25.43
N THR A 160 0.48 2.85 -25.72
CA THR A 160 1.79 2.62 -26.34
C THR A 160 2.86 3.25 -25.47
N LEU A 161 3.75 2.41 -24.95
CA LEU A 161 4.84 2.82 -24.07
C LEU A 161 6.04 3.25 -24.89
N LYS A 162 6.60 4.44 -24.60
CA LYS A 162 7.75 4.99 -25.30
C LYS A 162 8.81 5.40 -24.29
N PRO A 163 9.99 4.77 -24.30
CA PRO A 163 11.09 5.20 -23.44
C PRO A 163 11.60 6.58 -23.90
N ASN A 164 12.37 7.23 -23.04
CA ASN A 164 13.07 8.45 -23.41
C ASN A 164 14.23 8.17 -24.39
N ARG A 165 14.92 9.23 -24.85
CA ARG A 165 16.07 9.10 -25.77
C ARG A 165 17.23 8.26 -25.22
N ALA A 166 17.36 8.20 -23.89
CA ALA A 166 18.35 7.37 -23.19
C ALA A 166 17.88 5.92 -22.95
N ARG A 167 16.74 5.51 -23.54
CA ARG A 167 16.09 4.21 -23.34
C ARG A 167 15.65 3.95 -21.89
N GLN A 168 15.41 5.01 -21.13
CA GLN A 168 14.90 4.94 -19.76
C GLN A 168 13.38 5.13 -19.73
N GLY A 169 12.75 4.61 -18.67
CA GLY A 169 11.29 4.52 -18.53
C GLY A 169 10.77 3.13 -18.88
N CYS A 170 9.48 2.91 -18.64
CA CYS A 170 8.85 1.61 -18.87
C CYS A 170 8.60 1.36 -20.35
N THR A 171 9.03 0.19 -20.83
CA THR A 171 8.89 -0.25 -22.22
C THR A 171 7.98 -1.47 -22.37
N THR A 172 7.68 -2.13 -21.27
CA THR A 172 6.76 -3.27 -21.22
C THR A 172 5.78 -3.16 -20.06
N LEU A 173 4.67 -3.91 -20.10
CA LEU A 173 3.72 -3.95 -18.99
C LEU A 173 4.30 -4.60 -17.73
N GLU A 174 5.27 -5.51 -17.88
CA GLU A 174 5.99 -6.10 -16.76
C GLU A 174 6.82 -5.08 -15.99
N GLN A 175 7.37 -4.08 -16.69
CA GLN A 175 8.06 -2.95 -16.08
C GLN A 175 7.08 -1.89 -15.57
N MET A 176 5.96 -1.71 -16.29
CA MET A 176 5.01 -0.65 -16.00
C MET A 176 4.13 -0.97 -14.80
N CYS A 177 3.53 -2.15 -14.75
CA CYS A 177 2.46 -2.46 -13.82
C CYS A 177 2.98 -2.98 -12.48
N VAL A 178 2.47 -2.40 -11.39
CA VAL A 178 2.81 -2.80 -10.02
C VAL A 178 1.57 -3.39 -9.37
N SER A 179 1.52 -4.71 -9.28
CA SER A 179 0.46 -5.45 -8.60
C SER A 179 1.09 -6.41 -7.60
N THR A 180 1.16 -5.98 -6.34
CA THR A 180 1.75 -6.77 -5.24
C THR A 180 1.02 -8.11 -5.11
N GLY A 181 1.76 -9.21 -5.06
CA GLY A 181 1.19 -10.57 -4.97
C GLY A 181 0.79 -11.20 -6.31
N PHE A 182 1.00 -10.52 -7.44
CA PHE A 182 0.69 -11.04 -8.77
C PHE A 182 1.94 -11.19 -9.65
N PRO A 183 1.91 -12.07 -10.68
CA PRO A 183 3.00 -12.17 -11.64
C PRO A 183 3.29 -10.82 -12.32
N ALA A 184 4.56 -10.58 -12.67
CA ALA A 184 4.96 -9.40 -13.43
C ALA A 184 4.13 -9.27 -14.72
N GLY A 185 3.69 -8.06 -15.04
CA GLY A 185 2.80 -7.77 -16.17
C GLY A 185 1.31 -7.83 -15.83
N THR A 186 0.96 -8.20 -14.59
CA THR A 186 -0.41 -8.03 -14.08
C THR A 186 -0.65 -6.56 -13.75
N CYS A 187 -1.64 -5.97 -14.40
CA CYS A 187 -1.99 -4.56 -14.23
C CYS A 187 -3.23 -4.41 -13.36
N THR A 188 -3.12 -3.59 -12.32
CA THR A 188 -4.26 -3.14 -11.53
C THR A 188 -4.74 -1.79 -12.08
N ALA A 189 -6.02 -1.69 -12.41
CA ALA A 189 -6.60 -0.49 -13.01
C ALA A 189 -7.93 -0.12 -12.33
N ALA A 190 -8.15 1.18 -12.13
CA ALA A 190 -9.39 1.73 -11.61
C ALA A 190 -10.10 2.56 -12.68
N THR A 191 -11.41 2.44 -12.75
CA THR A 191 -12.25 3.21 -13.68
C THR A 191 -13.06 4.23 -12.90
N PHE A 192 -13.12 5.48 -13.32
CA PHE A 192 -13.71 6.58 -12.56
C PHE A 192 -14.86 7.24 -13.30
N ASP A 193 -15.87 7.62 -12.54
CA ASP A 193 -16.88 8.56 -12.99
C ASP A 193 -16.39 10.02 -12.96
N VAL A 194 -17.22 10.95 -13.45
CA VAL A 194 -16.89 12.38 -13.49
C VAL A 194 -16.67 12.96 -12.08
N SER A 195 -17.45 12.51 -11.08
CA SER A 195 -17.30 12.98 -9.70
C SER A 195 -16.17 12.27 -8.94
N CYS A 196 -15.54 11.27 -9.56
CA CYS A 196 -14.51 10.41 -8.96
C CYS A 196 -14.94 9.72 -7.65
N ASN A 197 -16.25 9.56 -7.43
CA ASN A 197 -16.81 8.87 -6.27
C ASN A 197 -16.95 7.36 -6.51
N CYS A 198 -16.97 6.93 -7.77
CA CYS A 198 -17.04 5.54 -8.19
C CYS A 198 -15.70 5.16 -8.82
N CYS A 199 -15.04 4.15 -8.27
CA CYS A 199 -13.69 3.78 -8.70
C CYS A 199 -13.44 2.26 -8.69
N PRO A 200 -14.32 1.43 -9.30
CA PRO A 200 -14.14 -0.01 -9.26
C PRO A 200 -12.77 -0.41 -9.82
N VAL A 201 -12.10 -1.29 -9.07
CA VAL A 201 -10.76 -1.78 -9.40
C VAL A 201 -10.85 -3.13 -10.12
N SER A 202 -10.00 -3.31 -11.12
CA SER A 202 -9.89 -4.53 -11.92
C SER A 202 -8.43 -4.94 -12.10
N GLN A 203 -8.19 -6.24 -12.24
CA GLN A 203 -6.88 -6.81 -12.50
C GLN A 203 -6.87 -7.42 -13.90
N VAL A 204 -5.79 -7.18 -14.64
CA VAL A 204 -5.65 -7.62 -16.02
C VAL A 204 -4.32 -8.34 -16.19
N VAL A 205 -4.37 -9.55 -16.72
CA VAL A 205 -3.20 -10.40 -17.01
C VAL A 205 -2.97 -10.55 -18.51
N GLN A 206 -1.80 -11.05 -18.91
CA GLN A 206 -1.54 -11.34 -20.32
C GLN A 206 -2.43 -12.50 -20.82
N ALA A 207 -3.02 -12.36 -22.01
CA ALA A 207 -3.67 -13.48 -22.67
C ALA A 207 -2.64 -14.60 -22.95
N GLN A 208 -2.87 -15.80 -22.40
CA GLN A 208 -2.04 -16.96 -22.69
C GLN A 208 -2.32 -17.48 -24.12
N PRO A 209 -1.29 -17.94 -24.87
CA PRO A 209 -1.51 -18.60 -26.15
C PRO A 209 -2.35 -19.87 -25.94
N PRO A 210 -3.26 -20.20 -26.87
CA PRO A 210 -4.03 -21.44 -26.79
C PRO A 210 -3.08 -22.65 -26.76
N PRO A 211 -3.37 -23.69 -25.97
CA PRO A 211 -2.55 -24.88 -25.93
C PRO A 211 -2.46 -25.50 -27.32
N PRO A 212 -1.29 -26.06 -27.71
CA PRO A 212 -1.14 -26.72 -29.00
C PRO A 212 -2.18 -27.85 -29.12
N PRO A 213 -2.78 -28.04 -30.32
CA PRO A 213 -3.75 -29.10 -30.52
C PRO A 213 -3.11 -30.45 -30.20
N PRO A 214 -3.80 -31.35 -29.47
CA PRO A 214 -3.27 -32.67 -29.17
C PRO A 214 -2.95 -33.42 -30.48
N PRO A 215 -1.88 -34.24 -30.50
CA PRO A 215 -1.53 -35.03 -31.68
C PRO A 215 -2.71 -35.91 -32.08
N PRO A 216 -2.95 -36.10 -33.40
CA PRO A 216 -4.04 -36.93 -33.89
C PRO A 216 -3.91 -38.34 -33.31
N SER A 217 -4.92 -38.75 -32.56
CA SER A 217 -4.98 -40.09 -31.99
C SER A 217 -5.08 -41.11 -33.14
N PRO A 218 -4.39 -42.27 -33.05
CA PRO A 218 -4.49 -43.32 -34.05
C PRO A 218 -5.95 -43.80 -34.18
N PRO A 219 -6.39 -44.20 -35.38
CA PRO A 219 -7.77 -44.62 -35.61
C PRO A 219 -8.10 -45.84 -34.75
N PRO A 220 -9.13 -45.77 -33.89
CA PRO A 220 -9.57 -46.93 -33.13
C PRO A 220 -10.24 -47.98 -34.04
N PRO A 221 -10.14 -49.27 -33.71
CA PRO A 221 -10.85 -50.33 -34.41
C PRO A 221 -12.38 -50.15 -34.31
N PRO A 222 -13.15 -50.63 -35.31
CA PRO A 222 -14.59 -50.44 -35.37
C PRO A 222 -15.27 -51.08 -34.17
N SER A 223 -15.95 -50.24 -33.38
CA SER A 223 -16.72 -50.67 -32.22
C SER A 223 -18.11 -51.17 -32.66
N PRO A 224 -18.65 -52.24 -32.05
CA PRO A 224 -20.02 -52.70 -32.30
C PRO A 224 -21.05 -51.64 -31.86
N PRO A 225 -22.27 -51.68 -32.43
CA PRO A 225 -23.31 -50.67 -32.17
C PRO A 225 -23.72 -50.66 -30.69
N PRO A 226 -23.77 -49.49 -30.03
CA PRO A 226 -24.17 -49.40 -28.64
C PRO A 226 -25.69 -49.55 -28.48
N PRO A 227 -26.15 -50.20 -27.40
CA PRO A 227 -27.56 -50.27 -27.04
C PRO A 227 -28.12 -48.88 -26.68
N PRO A 228 -29.45 -48.68 -26.79
CA PRO A 228 -30.10 -47.40 -26.52
C PRO A 228 -29.83 -46.94 -25.08
N SER A 229 -29.35 -45.71 -24.95
CA SER A 229 -29.01 -45.12 -23.66
C SER A 229 -30.27 -44.88 -22.81
N PRO A 230 -30.27 -45.30 -21.53
CA PRO A 230 -31.35 -44.97 -20.61
C PRO A 230 -31.40 -43.45 -20.32
N PRO A 231 -32.57 -42.93 -19.92
CA PRO A 231 -32.76 -41.51 -19.64
C PRO A 231 -31.78 -41.01 -18.56
N LEU A 232 -31.11 -39.89 -18.86
CA LEU A 232 -30.22 -39.21 -17.93
C LEU A 232 -30.98 -38.83 -16.65
N PRO A 233 -30.51 -39.24 -15.46
CA PRO A 233 -31.10 -38.79 -14.21
C PRO A 233 -30.92 -37.27 -14.06
N PRO A 234 -31.84 -36.60 -13.34
CA PRO A 234 -31.78 -35.15 -13.11
C PRO A 234 -30.43 -34.78 -12.47
N PRO A 235 -29.84 -33.62 -12.81
CA PRO A 235 -28.55 -33.20 -12.27
C PRO A 235 -28.68 -33.05 -10.76
N THR A 236 -28.14 -34.02 -10.02
CA THR A 236 -27.86 -33.88 -8.61
C THR A 236 -26.74 -32.87 -8.48
N VAL A 237 -27.08 -31.68 -8.00
CA VAL A 237 -26.11 -30.64 -7.62
C VAL A 237 -25.29 -31.24 -6.47
N ALA A 238 -24.16 -31.86 -6.81
CA ALA A 238 -23.26 -32.45 -5.84
C ALA A 238 -22.64 -31.31 -5.01
N PHE A 239 -23.11 -31.17 -3.78
CA PHE A 239 -22.56 -30.24 -2.80
C PHE A 239 -21.08 -30.56 -2.56
N ARG A 240 -20.19 -29.64 -2.89
CA ARG A 240 -18.75 -29.82 -2.72
C ARG A 240 -18.31 -29.36 -1.33
N PRO A 241 -17.68 -30.20 -0.52
CA PRO A 241 -17.13 -29.74 0.74
C PRO A 241 -15.94 -28.81 0.47
N CYS A 242 -15.72 -27.83 1.36
CA CYS A 242 -14.75 -26.76 1.16
C CYS A 242 -13.59 -26.88 2.13
N ASN A 243 -12.41 -27.09 1.56
CA ASN A 243 -11.13 -27.02 2.27
C ASN A 243 -10.53 -25.64 2.00
N VAL A 244 -10.33 -24.85 3.05
CA VAL A 244 -9.88 -23.46 2.94
C VAL A 244 -8.72 -23.24 3.89
N CYS A 245 -7.66 -22.62 3.38
CA CYS A 245 -6.52 -22.16 4.15
C CYS A 245 -6.44 -20.64 4.13
N ILE A 246 -6.49 -20.03 5.31
CA ILE A 246 -6.26 -18.59 5.49
C ILE A 246 -4.77 -18.40 5.81
N THR A 247 -4.12 -17.58 5.00
CA THR A 247 -2.71 -17.23 5.11
C THR A 247 -2.57 -15.78 5.52
N SER A 248 -1.97 -15.55 6.68
CA SER A 248 -1.44 -14.25 7.09
C SER A 248 -0.01 -14.12 6.58
N MET A 249 0.23 -13.19 5.68
CA MET A 249 1.50 -12.97 5.00
C MET A 249 2.09 -11.62 5.39
N LEU A 250 3.25 -11.68 6.03
CA LEU A 250 4.11 -10.52 6.26
C LEU A 250 4.78 -10.14 4.93
N MET A 251 4.62 -8.88 4.53
CA MET A 251 5.22 -8.30 3.34
C MET A 251 6.36 -7.37 3.78
N PRO A 252 7.63 -7.80 3.70
CA PRO A 252 8.76 -6.95 4.03
C PRO A 252 8.84 -5.75 3.08
N PRO A 253 9.38 -4.61 3.54
CA PRO A 253 9.69 -3.51 2.63
C PRO A 253 10.76 -3.95 1.61
N PRO A 254 10.90 -3.22 0.47
CA PRO A 254 11.92 -3.51 -0.53
C PRO A 254 13.35 -3.57 0.04
N TYR A 255 13.60 -2.79 1.09
CA TYR A 255 14.86 -2.73 1.82
C TYR A 255 14.62 -3.08 3.29
N ASP A 256 14.79 -4.36 3.60
CA ASP A 256 14.55 -4.92 4.92
C ASP A 256 15.76 -4.75 5.85
N ILE A 257 16.01 -3.52 6.29
CA ILE A 257 17.20 -3.14 7.07
C ILE A 257 17.19 -3.70 8.50
N TRP A 258 16.02 -4.02 9.03
CA TRP A 258 15.82 -4.67 10.33
C TRP A 258 14.78 -5.78 10.17
N PRO A 259 15.21 -6.98 9.73
CA PRO A 259 14.31 -8.08 9.46
C PRO A 259 13.44 -8.43 10.66
N TYR A 260 12.15 -8.14 10.53
CA TYR A 260 11.11 -8.65 11.42
C TYR A 260 10.55 -9.93 10.83
N ARG A 261 10.50 -10.98 11.65
CA ARG A 261 9.94 -12.27 11.26
C ARG A 261 9.04 -12.74 12.38
N PHE A 262 7.98 -13.45 12.01
CA PHE A 262 7.15 -14.13 13.00
C PHE A 262 8.00 -15.16 13.73
N ASP A 263 8.13 -14.99 15.04
CA ASP A 263 8.63 -16.05 15.90
C ASP A 263 7.51 -17.06 16.19
N ASN A 264 7.86 -18.17 16.84
CA ASN A 264 6.90 -19.24 17.12
C ASN A 264 5.72 -18.76 17.98
N ILE A 265 5.97 -17.80 18.89
CA ILE A 265 4.95 -17.25 19.80
C ILE A 265 3.96 -16.40 19.01
N THR A 266 4.47 -15.48 18.17
CA THR A 266 3.68 -14.60 17.32
C THR A 266 2.87 -15.41 16.32
N CYS A 267 3.48 -16.40 15.67
CA CYS A 267 2.77 -17.31 14.77
C CYS A 267 1.62 -18.04 15.46
N ALA A 268 1.87 -18.66 16.61
CA ALA A 268 0.84 -19.39 17.36
C ALA A 268 -0.32 -18.46 17.75
N ALA A 269 -0.02 -17.22 18.14
CA ALA A 269 -1.02 -16.21 18.47
C ALA A 269 -1.86 -15.81 17.24
N ILE A 270 -1.23 -15.58 16.08
CA ILE A 270 -1.94 -15.27 14.82
C ILE A 270 -2.84 -16.43 14.43
N GLN A 271 -2.31 -17.65 14.37
CA GLN A 271 -3.07 -18.84 13.96
C GLN A 271 -4.23 -19.13 14.91
N LYS A 272 -4.00 -19.00 16.23
CA LYS A 272 -5.06 -19.15 17.23
C LYS A 272 -6.15 -18.10 17.04
N SER A 273 -5.78 -16.84 16.82
CA SER A 273 -6.75 -15.76 16.59
C SER A 273 -7.62 -16.07 15.36
N ILE A 274 -7.01 -16.44 14.23
CA ILE A 274 -7.74 -16.80 13.01
C ILE A 274 -8.66 -18.00 13.26
N ALA A 275 -8.15 -19.05 13.91
CA ALA A 275 -8.92 -20.25 14.22
C ALA A 275 -10.14 -19.94 15.10
N ASP A 276 -9.95 -19.18 16.19
CA ASP A 276 -11.02 -18.86 17.14
C ASP A 276 -12.14 -18.05 16.45
N ILE A 277 -11.76 -17.03 15.67
CA ILE A 277 -12.67 -16.17 14.91
C ILE A 277 -13.46 -16.99 13.88
N MET A 278 -12.77 -17.76 13.03
CA MET A 278 -13.43 -18.52 11.96
C MET A 278 -14.33 -19.61 12.52
N ASN A 279 -13.90 -20.32 13.56
CA ASN A 279 -14.74 -21.34 14.20
C ASN A 279 -15.94 -20.72 14.92
N ALA A 280 -15.85 -19.49 15.45
CA ALA A 280 -17.00 -18.76 15.97
C ALA A 280 -17.97 -18.33 14.86
N ALA A 281 -17.45 -17.83 13.73
CA ALA A 281 -18.24 -17.41 12.58
C ALA A 281 -19.01 -18.58 11.93
N LEU A 282 -18.36 -19.74 11.77
CA LEU A 282 -18.98 -20.97 11.26
C LEU A 282 -20.10 -21.47 12.19
N ARG A 283 -19.88 -21.43 13.51
CA ARG A 283 -20.91 -21.79 14.52
C ARG A 283 -22.11 -20.84 14.48
N THR A 284 -21.85 -19.53 14.41
CA THR A 284 -22.89 -18.50 14.35
C THR A 284 -23.74 -18.63 13.09
N SER A 285 -23.13 -19.02 11.98
CA SER A 285 -23.80 -19.23 10.70
C SER A 285 -24.46 -20.60 10.56
N ASN A 286 -24.36 -21.47 11.60
CA ASN A 286 -24.88 -22.84 11.60
C ASN A 286 -24.43 -23.65 10.37
N ILE A 287 -23.14 -23.52 10.01
CA ILE A 287 -22.50 -24.26 8.92
C ILE A 287 -21.92 -25.55 9.50
N THR A 288 -22.16 -26.69 8.83
CA THR A 288 -21.59 -27.98 9.24
C THR A 288 -20.07 -27.97 9.03
N VAL A 289 -19.32 -28.15 10.10
CA VAL A 289 -17.85 -28.20 10.09
C VAL A 289 -17.40 -29.65 10.11
N TYR A 290 -16.58 -30.05 9.14
CA TYR A 290 -15.97 -31.38 9.07
C TYR A 290 -14.62 -31.42 9.81
N ALA A 291 -13.82 -30.35 9.68
CA ALA A 291 -12.63 -30.09 10.48
C ALA A 291 -12.58 -28.59 10.85
N PRO A 292 -12.51 -28.23 12.14
CA PRO A 292 -12.43 -26.83 12.54
C PRO A 292 -11.13 -26.20 12.01
N PHE A 293 -11.14 -24.87 11.86
CA PHE A 293 -9.92 -24.14 11.58
C PHE A 293 -8.89 -24.40 12.67
N SER A 294 -7.68 -24.82 12.28
CA SER A 294 -6.57 -25.11 13.18
C SER A 294 -5.22 -24.74 12.55
N PRO A 295 -4.17 -24.54 13.37
CA PRO A 295 -2.83 -24.20 12.87
C PRO A 295 -2.32 -25.23 11.85
N ALA A 296 -1.85 -24.77 10.69
CA ALA A 296 -1.35 -25.64 9.62
C ALA A 296 0.16 -25.52 9.40
N SER A 297 0.65 -24.31 9.12
CA SER A 297 2.08 -24.04 8.94
C SER A 297 2.44 -22.62 9.38
N CYS A 298 3.69 -22.44 9.80
CA CYS A 298 4.25 -21.14 10.13
C CYS A 298 5.68 -21.04 9.57
N THR A 299 5.98 -19.91 8.96
CA THR A 299 7.32 -19.48 8.56
C THR A 299 7.57 -18.08 9.11
N GLY A 300 8.80 -17.58 9.00
CA GLY A 300 9.12 -16.23 9.43
C GLY A 300 8.32 -15.12 8.73
N THR A 301 7.63 -15.40 7.61
CA THR A 301 6.81 -14.41 6.89
C THR A 301 5.38 -14.85 6.65
N GLN A 302 4.98 -16.05 7.08
CA GLN A 302 3.64 -16.58 6.82
C GLN A 302 3.12 -17.39 8.00
N ALA A 303 1.86 -17.20 8.35
CA ALA A 303 1.14 -18.02 9.31
C ALA A 303 -0.16 -18.53 8.65
N VAL A 304 -0.30 -19.85 8.54
CA VAL A 304 -1.40 -20.51 7.82
C VAL A 304 -2.30 -21.26 8.79
N THR A 305 -3.61 -21.09 8.63
CA THR A 305 -4.66 -21.78 9.40
C THR A 305 -5.67 -22.36 8.43
N CYS A 306 -5.98 -23.66 8.52
CA CYS A 306 -6.86 -24.33 7.57
C CYS A 306 -8.05 -24.99 8.25
N GLY A 307 -9.18 -25.04 7.55
CA GLY A 307 -10.42 -25.68 8.01
C GLY A 307 -11.18 -26.35 6.86
N PHE A 308 -12.10 -27.25 7.21
CA PHE A 308 -12.89 -28.04 6.26
C PHE A 308 -14.37 -28.02 6.67
N PHE A 309 -15.26 -27.54 5.80
CA PHE A 309 -16.67 -27.38 6.13
C PHE A 309 -17.61 -27.54 4.92
N ASN A 310 -18.90 -27.65 5.18
CA ASN A 310 -19.93 -27.80 4.15
C ASN A 310 -20.28 -26.44 3.51
N SER A 311 -20.30 -26.39 2.18
CA SER A 311 -20.62 -25.19 1.40
C SER A 311 -21.99 -25.24 0.72
N GLY A 312 -22.75 -26.30 0.95
CA GLY A 312 -23.99 -26.55 0.22
C GLY A 312 -25.13 -25.57 0.49
N ASP A 313 -24.99 -24.70 1.50
CA ASP A 313 -25.95 -23.66 1.82
C ASP A 313 -25.38 -22.28 1.47
N LEU A 314 -25.64 -21.85 0.22
CA LEU A 314 -25.15 -20.58 -0.31
C LEU A 314 -25.62 -19.37 0.52
N VAL A 315 -26.80 -19.44 1.15
CA VAL A 315 -27.30 -18.35 2.01
C VAL A 315 -26.44 -18.22 3.26
N LYS A 316 -26.13 -19.35 3.92
CA LYS A 316 -25.23 -19.35 5.07
C LYS A 316 -23.82 -18.91 4.72
N LEU A 317 -23.33 -19.28 3.53
CA LEU A 317 -22.05 -18.78 3.04
C LEU A 317 -22.11 -17.26 2.84
N ILE A 318 -23.12 -16.71 2.16
CA ILE A 318 -23.23 -15.26 1.98
C ILE A 318 -23.22 -14.52 3.33
N SER A 319 -23.93 -15.04 4.34
CA SER A 319 -23.90 -14.48 5.70
C SER A 319 -22.52 -14.58 6.35
N LEU A 320 -21.81 -15.70 6.19
CA LEU A 320 -20.43 -15.85 6.66
C LEU A 320 -19.51 -14.81 5.98
N TRP A 321 -19.68 -14.59 4.69
CA TRP A 321 -18.88 -13.63 3.92
C TRP A 321 -19.15 -12.20 4.35
N GLN A 322 -20.41 -11.82 4.57
CA GLN A 322 -20.77 -10.52 5.12
C GLN A 322 -20.15 -10.32 6.50
N LEU A 323 -20.27 -11.31 7.39
CA LEU A 323 -19.69 -11.26 8.71
C LEU A 323 -18.17 -11.05 8.67
N VAL A 324 -17.46 -11.78 7.80
CA VAL A 324 -15.99 -11.71 7.67
C VAL A 324 -15.53 -10.44 6.94
N LYS A 325 -16.27 -9.96 5.94
CA LYS A 325 -15.93 -8.74 5.18
C LYS A 325 -16.26 -7.44 5.92
N GLU A 326 -17.37 -7.41 6.65
CA GLU A 326 -17.83 -6.21 7.37
C GLU A 326 -17.08 -5.98 8.68
N THR A 327 -16.39 -6.99 9.21
CA THR A 327 -15.58 -6.82 10.41
C THR A 327 -14.16 -6.37 10.08
N GLU A 328 -14.00 -5.06 9.84
CA GLU A 328 -12.71 -4.35 9.94
C GLU A 328 -11.98 -4.68 11.27
N ILE A 329 -12.76 -5.03 12.30
CA ILE A 329 -12.33 -5.48 13.63
C ILE A 329 -11.41 -6.72 13.57
N LEU A 330 -11.64 -7.66 12.65
CA LEU A 330 -10.80 -8.87 12.55
C LEU A 330 -9.40 -8.51 12.10
N PHE A 331 -9.28 -7.57 11.16
CA PHE A 331 -8.00 -7.09 10.65
C PHE A 331 -7.21 -6.32 11.69
N ASP A 332 -7.85 -5.39 12.40
CA ASP A 332 -7.21 -4.69 13.52
C ASP A 332 -6.73 -5.68 14.59
N THR A 333 -7.51 -6.73 14.87
CA THR A 333 -7.11 -7.78 15.81
C THR A 333 -5.89 -8.56 15.32
N PHE A 334 -5.89 -9.01 14.06
CA PHE A 334 -4.76 -9.73 13.48
C PHE A 334 -3.51 -8.87 13.39
N LEU A 335 -3.65 -7.58 13.06
CA LEU A 335 -2.56 -6.62 13.04
C LEU A 335 -1.98 -6.40 14.44
N LYS A 336 -2.83 -6.20 15.45
CA LYS A 336 -2.39 -6.07 16.84
C LYS A 336 -1.66 -7.32 17.30
N VAL A 337 -2.18 -8.52 17.00
CA VAL A 337 -1.53 -9.78 17.37
C VAL A 337 -0.19 -9.95 16.63
N ALA A 338 -0.17 -9.71 15.31
CA ALA A 338 1.03 -9.84 14.49
C ALA A 338 2.12 -8.85 14.86
N PHE A 339 1.76 -7.70 15.45
CA PHE A 339 2.71 -6.65 15.87
C PHE A 339 2.88 -6.54 17.39
N GLY A 340 2.40 -7.51 18.16
CA GLY A 340 2.57 -7.54 19.62
C GLY A 340 1.82 -6.44 20.37
N GLY A 341 0.79 -5.85 19.77
CA GLY A 341 -0.19 -4.98 20.39
C GLY A 341 -0.41 -3.65 19.67
N ASN A 342 0.65 -3.01 19.17
CA ASN A 342 0.54 -1.71 18.50
C ASN A 342 0.75 -1.87 16.99
N VAL A 343 -0.28 -1.51 16.21
CA VAL A 343 -0.36 -1.70 14.75
C VAL A 343 0.79 -1.02 13.98
N CYS A 344 1.50 -0.10 14.63
CA CYS A 344 2.68 0.53 14.06
C CYS A 344 3.87 0.58 15.01
N ASP A 345 4.25 -0.57 15.56
CA ASP A 345 5.51 -0.73 16.30
C ASP A 345 6.74 -0.40 15.40
N PRO A 346 7.73 0.37 15.87
CA PRO A 346 8.96 0.64 15.13
C PRO A 346 9.67 -0.58 14.54
N ARG A 347 9.56 -1.77 15.14
CA ARG A 347 10.14 -3.02 14.62
C ARG A 347 9.51 -3.48 13.32
N VAL A 348 8.29 -3.04 13.03
CA VAL A 348 7.53 -3.37 11.81
C VAL A 348 7.20 -2.14 10.98
N ALA A 349 7.92 -1.04 11.19
CA ALA A 349 7.77 0.13 10.35
C ALA A 349 8.02 -0.23 8.89
N ASN A 350 7.12 0.20 8.00
CA ASN A 350 7.12 -0.08 6.55
C ASN A 350 6.83 -1.53 6.16
N TYR A 351 6.47 -2.40 7.11
CA TYR A 351 5.97 -3.73 6.77
C TYR A 351 4.50 -3.68 6.38
N GLY A 352 4.16 -4.49 5.38
CA GLY A 352 2.79 -4.86 5.07
C GLY A 352 2.38 -6.16 5.76
N LEU A 353 1.08 -6.32 6.01
CA LEU A 353 0.46 -7.57 6.36
C LEU A 353 -0.71 -7.78 5.41
N ALA A 354 -0.75 -8.92 4.73
CA ALA A 354 -1.87 -9.33 3.89
C ALA A 354 -2.48 -10.59 4.47
N ILE A 355 -3.81 -10.68 4.48
CA ILE A 355 -4.51 -11.92 4.79
C ILE A 355 -5.25 -12.33 3.53
N THR A 356 -4.96 -13.54 3.07
CA THR A 356 -5.54 -14.13 1.86
C THR A 356 -6.05 -15.53 2.17
N THR A 357 -7.08 -15.96 1.48
CA THR A 357 -7.38 -17.40 1.36
C THR A 357 -6.62 -18.00 0.18
N ASP A 358 -6.44 -19.32 0.18
CA ASP A 358 -6.13 -20.05 -1.04
C ASP A 358 -7.25 -19.83 -2.08
N ALA A 359 -6.91 -19.93 -3.37
CA ALA A 359 -7.79 -19.57 -4.51
C ALA A 359 -9.01 -20.51 -4.69
N ASN A 360 -9.64 -20.92 -3.60
CA ASN A 360 -10.82 -21.74 -3.56
C ASN A 360 -12.09 -20.88 -3.59
N VAL A 361 -13.11 -21.34 -4.31
CA VAL A 361 -14.36 -20.61 -4.57
C VAL A 361 -15.27 -20.44 -3.35
N CYS A 362 -14.92 -21.08 -2.22
CA CYS A 362 -15.80 -21.18 -1.05
C CYS A 362 -15.71 -19.99 -0.10
N LEU A 363 -14.52 -19.38 -0.01
CA LEU A 363 -14.23 -18.25 0.86
C LEU A 363 -13.09 -17.45 0.21
N ASP A 364 -13.40 -16.28 -0.34
CA ASP A 364 -12.44 -15.34 -0.91
C ASP A 364 -12.31 -14.14 0.04
N VAL A 365 -11.29 -14.21 0.89
CA VAL A 365 -10.94 -13.16 1.83
C VAL A 365 -9.61 -12.62 1.38
N TYR A 366 -9.60 -11.35 0.99
CA TYR A 366 -8.39 -10.58 0.78
C TYR A 366 -8.54 -9.24 1.49
N ASN A 367 -7.59 -8.91 2.34
CA ASN A 367 -7.41 -7.57 2.83
C ASN A 367 -5.94 -7.42 3.29
N SER A 368 -5.44 -6.20 3.31
CA SER A 368 -4.06 -5.89 3.63
C SER A 368 -3.97 -4.57 4.38
N ALA A 369 -2.98 -4.44 5.24
CA ALA A 369 -2.61 -3.17 5.82
C ALA A 369 -1.09 -3.01 5.77
N THR A 370 -0.62 -1.77 5.84
CA THR A 370 0.82 -1.46 5.93
C THR A 370 1.04 -0.52 7.08
N CYS A 371 2.03 -0.82 7.92
CA CYS A 371 2.45 0.13 8.93
C CYS A 371 3.24 1.26 8.27
N LEU A 372 2.62 2.42 8.16
CA LEU A 372 3.24 3.61 7.62
C LEU A 372 3.35 4.64 8.75
N PRO A 373 4.55 4.84 9.33
CA PRO A 373 4.72 5.91 10.31
C PRO A 373 4.27 7.25 9.74
N PRO A 374 3.62 8.11 10.54
CA PRO A 374 3.37 9.48 10.11
C PRO A 374 4.70 10.15 9.77
N ARG A 375 4.71 10.96 8.71
CA ARG A 375 5.86 11.80 8.41
C ARG A 375 6.14 12.68 9.62
N THR A 376 7.40 12.75 10.02
CA THR A 376 7.85 13.67 11.05
C THR A 376 8.69 14.76 10.39
N PRO A 377 8.47 16.05 10.70
CA PRO A 377 9.28 17.15 10.20
C PRO A 377 10.62 17.18 10.96
N PHE A 378 11.39 16.11 10.81
CA PHE A 378 12.67 15.87 11.45
C PHE A 378 13.49 14.95 10.54
N PRO A 379 14.81 15.16 10.37
CA PRO A 379 15.59 16.29 10.90
C PRO A 379 15.20 17.63 10.26
N ASN A 380 15.56 18.74 10.89
CA ASN A 380 15.21 20.10 10.44
C ASN A 380 16.10 20.57 9.26
N CYS A 381 16.28 19.71 8.27
CA CYS A 381 17.07 19.97 7.06
C CYS A 381 16.50 19.19 5.86
N THR A 382 16.75 19.70 4.66
CA THR A 382 16.37 19.01 3.41
C THR A 382 17.39 17.92 3.11
N CYS A 383 17.01 16.67 3.28
CA CYS A 383 17.88 15.53 3.00
C CYS A 383 17.06 14.26 2.72
N ASN A 384 17.69 13.26 2.11
CA ASN A 384 17.07 11.98 1.82
C ASN A 384 16.90 11.18 3.12
N THR A 385 15.67 11.08 3.60
CA THR A 385 15.28 10.41 4.85
C THR A 385 14.99 8.92 4.69
N THR A 386 15.16 8.39 3.47
CA THR A 386 14.84 7.00 3.15
C THR A 386 15.77 6.06 3.91
N GLN A 387 15.20 5.10 4.65
CA GLN A 387 15.98 4.09 5.34
C GLN A 387 16.85 3.27 4.36
N GLY A 388 18.07 2.96 4.75
CA GLY A 388 19.01 2.17 3.95
C GLY A 388 19.78 2.95 2.87
N VAL A 389 19.54 4.25 2.68
CA VAL A 389 20.38 5.07 1.78
C VAL A 389 21.77 5.34 2.33
N LEU A 390 21.96 5.17 3.64
CA LEU A 390 23.26 5.07 4.29
C LEU A 390 23.42 3.68 4.89
N PRO A 391 24.66 3.19 5.04
CA PRO A 391 24.89 1.89 5.68
C PRO A 391 24.55 1.93 7.18
N PHE A 392 24.53 3.10 7.82
CA PHE A 392 24.31 3.24 9.24
C PHE A 392 22.82 3.17 9.59
N THR A 393 22.46 2.27 10.49
CA THR A 393 21.09 2.08 10.96
C THR A 393 21.02 2.19 12.48
N VAL A 394 19.96 2.81 12.99
CA VAL A 394 19.65 2.82 14.42
C VAL A 394 18.62 1.73 14.70
N ALA A 395 18.81 0.98 15.78
CA ALA A 395 17.92 -0.12 16.15
C ALA A 395 16.49 0.35 16.44
N PRO A 396 15.47 -0.47 16.12
CA PRO A 396 14.06 -0.14 16.37
C PRO A 396 13.68 -0.22 17.86
N THR A 397 14.61 -0.58 18.72
CA THR A 397 14.43 -0.63 20.17
C THR A 397 15.63 -0.01 20.89
N TYR A 398 15.38 0.58 22.05
CA TYR A 398 16.40 1.01 23.00
C TYR A 398 16.13 0.40 24.38
N TYR A 399 17.17 0.27 25.20
CA TYR A 399 17.04 -0.27 26.56
C TYR A 399 17.54 0.74 27.59
N ALA A 400 17.03 0.63 28.82
CA ALA A 400 17.43 1.49 29.93
C ALA A 400 18.38 0.75 30.87
N GLN A 401 19.37 1.44 31.41
CA GLN A 401 20.27 0.93 32.45
C GLN A 401 20.63 2.03 33.45
N ALA A 402 21.12 1.65 34.63
CA ALA A 402 21.66 2.60 35.58
C ALA A 402 22.98 3.19 35.05
N SER A 403 23.17 4.50 35.20
CA SER A 403 24.43 5.12 34.78
C SER A 403 25.53 4.91 35.82
N VAL A 404 26.61 4.26 35.40
CA VAL A 404 27.85 4.20 36.19
C VAL A 404 28.66 5.49 36.01
N ALA A 405 28.65 6.06 34.80
CA ALA A 405 29.51 7.19 34.43
C ALA A 405 29.00 8.57 34.85
N TYR A 406 27.69 8.71 35.10
CA TYR A 406 27.06 9.94 35.62
C TYR A 406 26.52 9.78 37.04
N GLY A 407 26.64 8.59 37.64
CA GLY A 407 26.25 8.30 39.01
C GLY A 407 24.80 7.83 39.18
N PRO A 408 24.41 7.47 40.42
CA PRO A 408 23.19 6.69 40.69
C PRO A 408 21.88 7.46 40.45
N SER A 409 21.95 8.79 40.33
CA SER A 409 20.78 9.65 40.06
C SER A 409 20.46 9.77 38.56
N VAL A 410 21.19 9.06 37.69
CA VAL A 410 21.06 9.13 36.23
C VAL A 410 20.78 7.74 35.66
N ASN A 411 19.88 7.68 34.68
CA ASN A 411 19.67 6.50 33.84
C ASN A 411 20.26 6.75 32.45
N GLU A 412 20.77 5.69 31.83
CA GLU A 412 21.23 5.67 30.44
C GLU A 412 20.21 4.94 29.58
N TYR A 413 19.89 5.51 28.42
CA TYR A 413 18.98 4.94 27.43
C TYR A 413 19.76 4.67 26.14
N CYS A 414 20.01 3.40 25.84
CA CYS A 414 21.01 2.96 24.89
C CYS A 414 20.40 2.48 23.58
N PHE A 415 20.86 3.08 22.49
CA PHE A 415 20.49 2.78 21.12
C PHE A 415 21.65 2.03 20.45
N SER A 416 21.36 0.85 19.92
CA SER A 416 22.34 0.09 19.13
C SER A 416 22.37 0.62 17.71
N VAL A 417 23.57 0.68 17.14
CA VAL A 417 23.83 1.03 15.75
C VAL A 417 24.29 -0.24 15.03
N LYS A 418 23.85 -0.42 13.79
CA LYS A 418 24.35 -1.46 12.88
C LYS A 418 24.74 -0.87 11.53
N THR A 419 25.57 -1.60 10.81
CA THR A 419 25.92 -1.29 9.42
C THR A 419 25.37 -2.32 8.45
N LEU A 420 24.75 -1.84 7.38
CA LEU A 420 24.34 -2.65 6.23
C LEU A 420 25.57 -3.05 5.40
N LEU A 421 25.48 -4.22 4.76
CA LEU A 421 26.45 -4.61 3.74
C LEU A 421 26.25 -3.75 2.48
N PRO A 422 27.30 -3.56 1.65
CA PRO A 422 27.20 -2.68 0.47
C PRO A 422 26.08 -3.03 -0.52
N ASP A 423 25.75 -4.32 -0.65
CA ASP A 423 24.66 -4.83 -1.50
C ASP A 423 23.26 -4.60 -0.90
N GLN A 424 23.17 -4.27 0.38
CA GLN A 424 21.94 -3.94 1.10
C GLN A 424 21.65 -2.43 1.15
N VAL A 425 22.63 -1.59 0.77
CA VAL A 425 22.47 -0.14 0.73
C VAL A 425 21.66 0.25 -0.51
N VAL A 426 20.65 1.09 -0.32
CA VAL A 426 19.80 1.60 -1.41
C VAL A 426 20.67 2.39 -2.40
N PRO A 427 20.68 2.02 -3.70
CA PRO A 427 21.43 2.76 -4.71
C PRO A 427 21.07 4.24 -4.70
N SER A 428 22.05 5.09 -4.39
CA SER A 428 21.87 6.53 -4.25
C SER A 428 23.21 7.25 -4.27
N THR A 429 23.18 8.58 -4.35
CA THR A 429 24.38 9.43 -4.21
C THR A 429 24.81 9.61 -2.75
N CYS A 430 24.08 9.00 -1.81
CA CYS A 430 24.25 9.17 -0.38
C CYS A 430 25.51 8.55 0.19
N TYR A 431 25.92 7.41 -0.36
CA TYR A 431 26.92 6.55 0.24
C TYR A 431 28.20 6.52 -0.59
N GLN A 432 29.32 6.75 0.09
CA GLN A 432 30.66 6.47 -0.41
C GLN A 432 31.36 5.48 0.53
N ALA A 433 32.21 4.61 -0.02
CA ALA A 433 32.83 3.50 0.72
C ALA A 433 33.60 3.92 2.00
N ASN A 434 34.10 5.15 2.04
CA ASN A 434 34.88 5.70 3.15
C ASN A 434 34.08 6.67 4.04
N ASP A 435 32.76 6.75 3.86
CA ASP A 435 31.92 7.56 4.73
C ASP A 435 31.97 7.03 6.18
N THR A 436 31.86 7.96 7.12
CA THR A 436 31.77 7.67 8.55
C THR A 436 30.38 8.02 9.05
N LEU A 437 29.93 7.42 10.15
CA LEU A 437 28.79 7.92 10.91
C LEU A 437 29.25 9.18 11.66
N ALA A 438 29.02 10.34 11.04
CA ALA A 438 29.42 11.63 11.58
C ALA A 438 28.67 11.95 12.87
N LYS A 439 27.34 11.78 12.89
CA LYS A 439 26.50 12.09 14.04
C LYS A 439 25.18 11.33 14.03
N ILE A 440 24.53 11.28 15.20
CA ILE A 440 23.12 10.92 15.35
C ILE A 440 22.39 12.08 15.99
N GLU A 441 21.20 12.38 15.47
CA GLU A 441 20.28 13.36 16.04
C GLU A 441 18.97 12.68 16.48
N TRP A 442 18.37 13.14 17.56
CA TRP A 442 17.04 12.73 18.03
C TRP A 442 16.08 13.90 18.02
N LEU A 443 14.82 13.61 17.69
CA LEU A 443 13.71 14.54 17.89
C LEU A 443 13.33 14.54 19.37
N ALA A 444 13.79 15.55 20.11
CA ALA A 444 13.78 15.61 21.56
C ALA A 444 13.19 16.93 22.08
N ASN A 445 12.43 16.86 23.18
CA ASN A 445 11.74 17.98 23.79
C ASN A 445 12.75 19.02 24.31
N ASP A 446 12.75 20.18 23.68
CA ASP A 446 13.73 21.23 23.94
C ASP A 446 13.66 21.78 25.38
N THR A 447 12.51 21.66 26.03
CA THR A 447 12.32 22.08 27.43
C THR A 447 13.08 21.20 28.42
N MET A 448 13.53 20.02 27.98
CA MET A 448 14.23 19.04 28.81
C MET A 448 15.77 19.13 28.69
N ARG A 449 16.32 20.18 28.09
CA ARG A 449 17.78 20.40 27.94
C ARG A 449 18.58 20.17 29.22
N SER A 450 18.10 20.66 30.37
CA SER A 450 18.79 20.57 31.66
C SER A 450 18.81 19.16 32.27
N VAL A 451 17.90 18.28 31.83
CA VAL A 451 17.79 16.91 32.33
C VAL A 451 18.75 15.96 31.62
N VAL A 452 19.14 16.28 30.38
CA VAL A 452 20.13 15.52 29.62
C VAL A 452 21.52 15.85 30.15
N LYS A 453 22.17 14.87 30.78
CA LYS A 453 23.51 15.03 31.36
C LYS A 453 24.63 14.81 30.36
N GLY A 454 24.33 14.14 29.26
CA GLY A 454 25.23 13.93 28.13
C GLY A 454 24.99 12.58 27.50
N PHE A 455 26.05 12.04 26.90
CA PHE A 455 26.04 10.73 26.24
C PHE A 455 27.16 9.85 26.78
N ILE A 456 26.94 8.54 26.70
CA ILE A 456 28.00 7.53 26.69
C ILE A 456 27.95 6.86 25.33
N VAL A 457 29.08 6.87 24.62
CA VAL A 457 29.17 6.28 23.29
C VAL A 457 30.23 5.20 23.30
N THR A 458 29.91 4.04 22.72
CA THR A 458 30.78 2.85 22.71
C THR A 458 30.87 2.34 21.28
N PRO A 459 31.95 2.67 20.54
CA PRO A 459 32.16 2.09 19.22
C PRO A 459 32.47 0.59 19.35
N ALA A 460 32.16 -0.19 18.31
CA ALA A 460 32.49 -1.60 18.26
C ALA A 460 34.00 -1.82 18.46
N GLY A 461 34.36 -2.67 19.42
CA GLY A 461 35.75 -2.99 19.75
C GLY A 461 36.56 -1.86 20.39
N GLY A 462 35.94 -0.72 20.72
CA GLY A 462 36.61 0.41 21.36
C GLY A 462 36.07 0.72 22.76
N PRO A 463 36.76 1.59 23.52
CA PRO A 463 36.34 1.98 24.86
C PRO A 463 35.13 2.94 24.81
N SER A 464 34.31 2.88 25.86
CA SER A 464 33.24 3.86 26.06
C SER A 464 33.81 5.26 26.32
N LYS A 465 33.18 6.27 25.73
CA LYS A 465 33.53 7.69 25.89
C LYS A 465 32.35 8.50 26.37
N LYS A 466 32.60 9.39 27.34
CA LYS A 466 31.66 10.39 27.81
C LYS A 466 31.67 11.61 26.88
N ILE A 467 30.50 12.04 26.42
CA ILE A 467 30.35 13.21 25.56
C ILE A 467 29.32 14.16 26.19
N SER A 468 29.64 15.46 26.24
CA SER A 468 28.73 16.49 26.72
C SER A 468 27.45 16.56 25.86
N PRO A 469 26.30 16.95 26.44
CA PRO A 469 25.08 17.09 25.67
C PRO A 469 25.26 18.19 24.61
N SER A 470 24.80 17.94 23.39
CA SER A 470 24.78 18.92 22.31
C SER A 470 23.38 18.99 21.73
N TRP A 471 22.94 20.21 21.41
CA TRP A 471 21.59 20.48 20.96
C TRP A 471 21.60 21.35 19.70
N GLY A 472 20.52 21.28 18.93
CA GLY A 472 20.21 22.26 17.90
C GLY A 472 19.88 23.64 18.48
N GLY A 473 19.49 24.55 17.60
CA GLY A 473 18.96 25.86 18.03
C GLY A 473 17.76 25.68 18.96
N MET A 474 17.49 26.68 19.82
CA MET A 474 16.28 26.63 20.66
C MET A 474 15.03 26.55 19.77
N GLY A 475 14.09 25.68 20.16
CA GLY A 475 12.85 25.42 19.42
C GLY A 475 12.96 24.40 18.27
N THR A 476 14.16 23.91 17.92
CA THR A 476 14.29 22.89 16.84
C THR A 476 14.02 21.47 17.31
N ASN A 477 13.85 21.25 18.62
CA ASN A 477 13.67 19.93 19.24
C ASN A 477 14.73 18.92 18.80
N THR A 478 16.01 19.32 18.76
CA THR A 478 17.09 18.48 18.22
C THR A 478 18.14 18.21 19.29
N LEU A 479 18.21 16.99 19.80
CA LEU A 479 19.33 16.50 20.59
C LEU A 479 20.33 15.83 19.64
N LYS A 480 21.64 16.04 19.80
CA LYS A 480 22.63 15.46 18.88
C LYS A 480 23.92 15.03 19.55
N VAL A 481 24.59 14.07 18.93
CA VAL A 481 25.93 13.62 19.32
C VAL A 481 26.79 13.39 18.09
N ASN A 482 27.99 13.96 18.10
CA ASN A 482 29.00 13.73 17.06
C ASN A 482 29.85 12.50 17.43
N LEU A 483 30.04 11.61 16.46
CA LEU A 483 30.63 10.29 16.63
C LEU A 483 31.89 10.11 15.78
N ASN A 484 31.80 10.41 14.48
CA ASN A 484 32.84 10.16 13.47
C ASN A 484 33.30 8.69 13.43
N TRP A 485 32.37 7.74 13.47
CA TRP A 485 32.67 6.31 13.48
C TRP A 485 32.84 5.75 12.07
N THR A 486 33.85 4.92 11.85
CA THR A 486 33.93 4.10 10.62
C THR A 486 32.81 3.05 10.57
N ASN A 487 32.59 2.43 9.42
CA ASN A 487 31.66 1.29 9.30
C ASN A 487 31.94 0.19 10.34
N ALA A 488 33.22 -0.16 10.54
CA ALA A 488 33.61 -1.16 11.53
C ALA A 488 33.20 -0.75 12.95
N GLN A 489 33.46 0.50 13.33
CA GLN A 489 33.10 1.05 14.64
C GLN A 489 31.58 1.14 14.85
N ALA A 490 30.82 1.44 13.79
CA ALA A 490 29.36 1.57 13.86
C ALA A 490 28.63 0.22 13.90
N SER A 491 29.21 -0.85 13.35
CA SER A 491 28.55 -2.16 13.13
C SER A 491 27.91 -2.82 14.36
N SER A 492 28.45 -2.52 15.55
CA SER A 492 27.92 -2.92 16.86
C SER A 492 28.08 -1.77 17.87
N GLY A 493 28.07 -0.53 17.38
CA GLY A 493 28.23 0.65 18.22
C GLY A 493 26.99 0.87 19.10
N VAL A 494 27.17 1.43 20.28
CA VAL A 494 26.07 1.77 21.20
C VAL A 494 26.16 3.24 21.58
N VAL A 495 25.03 3.94 21.51
CA VAL A 495 24.92 5.34 21.91
C VAL A 495 23.86 5.47 22.99
N CYS A 496 24.29 5.81 24.19
CA CYS A 496 23.42 5.97 25.36
C CYS A 496 23.20 7.45 25.67
N VAL A 497 21.93 7.85 25.79
CA VAL A 497 21.53 9.17 26.27
C VAL A 497 21.39 9.12 27.80
N ALA A 498 22.12 9.96 28.51
CA ALA A 498 22.12 9.99 29.97
C ALA A 498 21.12 11.04 30.50
N LEU A 499 20.09 10.58 31.23
CA LEU A 499 18.99 11.41 31.75
C LEU A 499 18.93 11.40 33.28
N GLN A 500 18.74 12.57 33.86
CA GLN A 500 18.47 12.73 35.29
C GLN A 500 17.17 12.04 35.69
N LYS A 501 17.18 11.26 36.78
CA LYS A 501 15.95 10.75 37.39
C LYS A 501 15.08 11.90 37.93
N PRO A 502 13.74 11.81 37.86
CA PRO A 502 12.94 10.66 37.42
C PRO A 502 12.61 10.66 35.91
N TYR A 503 13.23 11.52 35.11
CA TYR A 503 12.92 11.65 33.69
C TYR A 503 13.34 10.41 32.89
N THR A 504 12.59 10.12 31.83
CA THR A 504 12.80 8.97 30.97
C THR A 504 12.90 9.37 29.51
N MET A 505 13.43 8.47 28.67
CA MET A 505 13.51 8.70 27.23
C MET A 505 12.12 8.92 26.61
N SER A 506 11.09 8.23 27.12
CA SER A 506 9.70 8.43 26.67
C SER A 506 9.20 9.87 26.90
N GLY A 507 9.61 10.52 27.99
CA GLY A 507 9.29 11.93 28.22
C GLY A 507 10.16 12.89 27.39
N LEU A 508 11.41 12.52 27.11
CA LEU A 508 12.32 13.31 26.31
C LEU A 508 11.95 13.30 24.83
N CYS A 509 11.52 12.17 24.28
CA CYS A 509 11.25 12.05 22.85
C CYS A 509 9.94 12.75 22.47
N VAL A 510 9.97 13.43 21.32
CA VAL A 510 8.80 14.08 20.74
C VAL A 510 8.31 13.27 19.55
N GLY A 511 6.99 13.08 19.45
CA GLY A 511 6.35 12.30 18.39
C GLY A 511 5.29 11.35 18.93
N LEU A 512 5.28 10.11 18.44
CA LEU A 512 4.34 9.09 18.90
C LEU A 512 4.63 8.67 20.35
N PRO A 513 3.58 8.43 21.18
CA PRO A 513 3.75 8.05 22.57
C PRO A 513 4.68 6.84 22.74
N GLY A 514 5.68 6.97 23.61
CA GLY A 514 6.63 5.89 23.92
C GLY A 514 7.69 5.62 22.86
N GLN A 515 7.82 6.50 21.86
CA GLN A 515 8.74 6.30 20.75
C GLN A 515 9.66 7.50 20.53
N CYS A 516 10.83 7.21 19.98
CA CYS A 516 11.87 8.17 19.66
C CYS A 516 12.18 8.14 18.18
N TYR A 517 12.29 9.32 17.57
CA TYR A 517 12.82 9.46 16.23
C TYR A 517 14.31 9.78 16.32
N ALA A 518 15.11 9.07 15.53
CA ALA A 518 16.55 9.26 15.42
C ALA A 518 16.94 9.37 13.94
N SER A 519 17.90 10.21 13.60
CA SER A 519 18.44 10.36 12.25
C SER A 519 19.94 10.17 12.28
N ALA A 520 20.46 9.32 11.38
CA ALA A 520 21.89 9.09 11.22
C ALA A 520 22.44 9.95 10.08
N PHE A 521 23.64 10.50 10.24
CA PHE A 521 24.27 11.36 9.23
C PHE A 521 25.67 10.86 8.92
N ASN A 522 26.05 10.86 7.65
CA ASN A 522 27.41 10.53 7.23
C ASN A 522 28.36 11.75 7.16
N ARG A 523 27.83 12.99 7.23
CA ARG A 523 28.59 14.24 7.09
C ARG A 523 28.02 15.34 7.98
N ASP A 524 28.88 16.23 8.47
CA ASP A 524 28.51 17.32 9.40
C ASP A 524 27.91 18.56 8.72
N LYS A 525 28.22 18.80 7.44
CA LYS A 525 27.71 19.93 6.66
C LYS A 525 26.70 19.43 5.62
N GLN A 526 25.42 19.72 5.91
CA GLN A 526 24.27 19.92 5.02
C GLN A 526 24.22 19.18 3.65
N ASP A 527 23.11 18.45 3.46
CA ASP A 527 22.32 18.36 2.21
C ASP A 527 22.32 17.10 1.34
N TYR A 528 22.68 15.91 1.85
CA TYR A 528 22.34 14.71 1.08
C TYR A 528 21.47 13.71 1.81
N CYS A 529 21.91 13.09 2.92
CA CYS A 529 21.22 11.88 3.41
C CYS A 529 21.17 11.77 4.93
N CYS A 530 19.99 11.43 5.43
CA CYS A 530 19.63 11.50 6.83
C CYS A 530 18.51 10.49 7.15
N PRO A 531 18.74 9.18 6.93
CA PRO A 531 17.72 8.18 7.15
C PRO A 531 17.14 8.30 8.56
N ILE A 532 15.81 8.30 8.65
CA ILE A 532 15.09 8.41 9.91
C ILE A 532 14.72 7.01 10.40
N PHE A 533 14.98 6.78 11.68
CA PHE A 533 14.64 5.57 12.41
C PHE A 533 13.68 5.91 13.53
N ARG A 534 12.79 4.97 13.84
CA ARG A 534 11.95 5.01 15.03
C ARG A 534 12.48 3.96 15.99
N ALA A 535 12.40 4.24 17.28
CA ALA A 535 12.75 3.29 18.31
C ALA A 535 11.78 3.35 19.49
N LEU A 536 11.45 2.20 20.07
CA LEU A 536 10.67 2.10 21.32
C LEU A 536 11.51 1.51 22.45
N GLN A 537 11.08 1.67 23.69
CA GLN A 537 11.76 1.02 24.81
C GLN A 537 11.47 -0.49 24.84
N GLN A 538 12.52 -1.32 24.88
CA GLN A 538 12.39 -2.78 25.02
C GLN A 538 11.69 -3.20 26.30
#